data_AF-A0A537ANE5-F1
#
_entry.id   AF-A0A537ANE5-F1
#
_cell.length_a   1.000
_cell.length_b   1.000
_cell.length_c   1.000
_cell.angle_alpha   90.00
_cell.angle_beta   90.00
_cell.angle_gamma   90.00
#
_symmetry.space_group_name_H-M   'P 1'
#
loop_
_entity.id
_entity.type
_entity.pdbx_description
1 polymer ?
#
loop_
_entity_poly.entity_id
_entity_poly.type
_entity_poly.pdbx_seq_one_letter_code
_entity_poly.pdbx_strand_id
1 'polypeptide(L)'
;MLHPAHLPSKFSKYWVIRRLLIYLPNKSYKRWVTMAALLAKHELSFQTQYAEVRERARAAGRLLPGTPGTLVLREGTGYSYWYRVYYFPPGKQREDLVGKAGDDAVLHAMREQIQFSEWVSRQVPTLRKLGFQVADKLTARVLLELHNEGAFQAGLVLVGTLAYMSWLNELGAVAVSARTMDVDVARKHHLAIGAPVSFLATLKSTGLPFSAVAGFTPSEPATSVKLPGTEGLRVDLLVPGKEIGAAVPVPELEWAAQAMPYYDYLLEAPVDAAVLAGWQCIPVRIPQAARMVWHKLYSSASRREAFKRAKDFHQATVLAAVIAESEPVALRDAFEAAPKGMITSIRALLPRLMAALKDYPDVAAAFESSLRGPRRGTKSSRTARVRRR
;
A
#
# COMPACT_ATOMS: atom_id res chain seq x y z
N MET A 1 55.22 17.44 22.21
CA MET A 1 55.84 18.11 21.05
C MET A 1 55.48 17.27 19.83
N LEU A 2 54.66 17.64 18.85
CA LEU A 2 54.17 18.93 18.36
C LEU A 2 52.74 18.77 17.80
N HIS A 3 51.98 19.85 17.93
CA HIS A 3 50.78 20.26 17.17
C HIS A 3 51.09 21.73 16.74
N PRO A 4 50.41 22.47 15.81
CA PRO A 4 49.33 22.20 14.83
C PRO A 4 49.58 22.80 13.41
N ALA A 5 48.51 22.89 12.58
CA ALA A 5 48.29 23.65 11.31
C ALA A 5 48.63 22.92 9.99
N HIS A 6 47.87 22.95 8.88
CA HIS A 6 46.56 23.53 8.50
C HIS A 6 46.16 22.94 7.10
N LEU A 7 44.87 23.06 6.72
CA LEU A 7 44.21 22.96 5.39
C LEU A 7 43.43 21.65 5.05
N PRO A 8 42.32 21.70 4.28
CA PRO A 8 41.26 22.71 4.26
C PRO A 8 39.82 22.14 4.32
N SER A 9 38.91 22.99 4.79
CA SER A 9 37.47 22.78 4.97
C SER A 9 36.65 22.75 3.66
N LYS A 10 36.78 21.69 2.85
CA LYS A 10 35.90 21.48 1.68
C LYS A 10 35.50 20.01 1.42
N PHE A 11 35.10 19.25 2.44
CA PHE A 11 34.57 17.89 2.22
C PHE A 11 33.30 17.52 3.01
N SER A 12 32.63 18.48 3.63
CA SER A 12 31.38 18.22 4.41
C SER A 12 30.08 18.51 3.64
N LYS A 13 30.12 19.14 2.45
CA LYS A 13 28.89 19.56 1.72
C LYS A 13 28.45 18.65 0.56
N TYR A 14 29.23 17.65 0.17
CA TYR A 14 28.94 16.81 -1.00
C TYR A 14 28.18 15.50 -0.71
N TRP A 15 27.89 15.19 0.55
CA TRP A 15 27.21 13.94 0.93
C TRP A 15 25.71 14.05 1.25
N VAL A 16 25.15 15.27 1.21
CA VAL A 16 23.72 15.49 1.55
C VAL A 16 22.83 15.71 0.31
N ILE A 17 23.41 15.88 -0.89
CA ILE A 17 22.65 16.30 -2.09
C ILE A 17 22.37 15.15 -3.09
N ARG A 18 22.80 13.90 -2.81
CA ARG A 18 22.51 12.74 -3.67
C ARG A 18 21.32 11.87 -3.26
N ARG A 19 20.46 12.35 -2.34
CA ARG A 19 19.28 11.59 -1.86
C ARG A 19 17.93 12.10 -2.40
N LEU A 20 17.95 12.81 -3.54
CA LEU A 20 16.77 13.29 -4.24
C LEU A 20 16.89 13.06 -5.75
N LEU A 21 17.13 11.81 -6.16
CA LEU A 21 16.85 11.41 -7.54
C LEU A 21 15.33 11.18 -7.67
N ILE A 22 14.61 12.30 -7.67
CA ILE A 22 13.28 12.40 -8.28
C ILE A 22 13.50 12.03 -9.74
N TYR A 23 12.87 10.94 -10.19
CA TYR A 23 12.79 10.67 -11.61
C TYR A 23 12.02 11.84 -12.23
N LEU A 24 12.70 12.71 -12.98
CA LEU A 24 12.06 13.77 -13.73
C LEU A 24 11.08 13.11 -14.70
N PRO A 25 9.76 13.37 -14.59
CA PRO A 25 8.83 12.87 -15.57
C PRO A 25 9.12 13.54 -16.92
N ASN A 26 8.73 12.83 -17.99
CA ASN A 26 8.91 13.20 -19.40
C ASN A 26 8.61 14.70 -19.66
N LYS A 27 9.29 15.35 -20.63
CA LYS A 27 9.15 16.81 -20.88
C LYS A 27 7.68 17.27 -21.08
N SER A 28 6.78 16.38 -21.50
CA SER A 28 5.34 16.63 -21.64
C SER A 28 4.58 16.78 -20.31
N TYR A 29 5.12 16.25 -19.20
CA TYR A 29 4.52 16.33 -17.86
C TYR A 29 4.78 17.65 -17.12
N LYS A 30 5.80 18.42 -17.56
CA LYS A 30 6.12 19.73 -16.95
C LYS A 30 4.99 20.75 -17.02
N ARG A 31 3.95 20.51 -17.82
CA ARG A 31 2.86 21.46 -18.05
C ARG A 31 1.64 21.26 -17.12
N TRP A 32 1.57 20.15 -16.38
CA TRP A 32 0.37 19.79 -15.59
C TRP A 32 0.57 19.75 -14.07
N VAL A 33 1.82 19.76 -13.60
CA VAL A 33 2.13 19.87 -12.16
C VAL A 33 2.94 21.14 -11.96
N THR A 34 2.28 22.29 -12.13
CA THR A 34 2.75 23.53 -11.51
C THR A 34 2.58 23.41 -9.99
N MET A 35 3.41 24.14 -9.24
CA MET A 35 3.50 24.18 -7.78
C MET A 35 2.22 24.68 -7.04
N ALA A 36 1.03 24.52 -7.62
CA ALA A 36 -0.24 25.07 -7.12
C ALA A 36 -1.35 24.04 -6.91
N ALA A 37 -1.19 22.76 -7.29
CA ALA A 37 -2.19 21.72 -7.02
C ALA A 37 -1.54 20.53 -6.29
N LEU A 38 -2.18 20.07 -5.19
CA LEU A 38 -1.74 18.87 -4.47
C LEU A 38 -1.87 17.60 -5.35
N LEU A 39 -2.72 17.65 -6.38
CA LEU A 39 -3.06 16.53 -7.25
C LEU A 39 -3.53 17.02 -8.63
N ALA A 40 -3.42 16.16 -9.63
CA ALA A 40 -4.16 16.25 -10.89
C ALA A 40 -5.10 15.04 -11.03
N LYS A 41 -6.00 15.04 -12.01
CA LYS A 41 -6.90 13.91 -12.29
C LYS A 41 -6.57 13.23 -13.61
N HIS A 42 -6.74 11.92 -13.66
CA HIS A 42 -6.72 11.15 -14.90
C HIS A 42 -7.97 11.47 -15.74
N GLU A 43 -7.82 11.45 -17.06
CA GLU A 43 -8.97 11.47 -17.97
C GLU A 43 -9.88 10.26 -17.73
N LEU A 44 -11.19 10.45 -17.95
CA LEU A 44 -12.19 9.40 -17.70
C LEU A 44 -11.91 8.12 -18.50
N SER A 45 -11.44 8.26 -19.74
CA SER A 45 -11.03 7.13 -20.60
C SER A 45 -9.95 6.27 -19.95
N PHE A 46 -8.95 6.88 -19.31
CA PHE A 46 -7.88 6.16 -18.63
C PHE A 46 -8.37 5.51 -17.32
N GLN A 47 -9.29 6.16 -16.62
CA GLN A 47 -9.94 5.58 -15.44
C GLN A 47 -10.78 4.34 -15.83
N THR A 48 -11.51 4.39 -16.94
CA THR A 48 -12.24 3.24 -17.49
C THR A 48 -11.31 2.09 -17.84
N GLN A 49 -10.16 2.38 -18.47
CA GLN A 49 -9.15 1.35 -18.78
C GLN A 49 -8.61 0.70 -17.49
N TYR A 50 -8.32 1.48 -16.45
CA TYR A 50 -7.92 0.93 -15.16
C TYR A 50 -9.02 0.07 -14.52
N ALA A 51 -10.26 0.54 -14.55
CA ALA A 51 -11.41 -0.19 -13.99
C ALA A 51 -11.61 -1.55 -14.68
N GLU A 52 -11.44 -1.62 -16.01
CA GLU A 52 -11.49 -2.87 -16.76
C GLU A 52 -10.37 -3.84 -16.33
N VAL A 53 -9.14 -3.35 -16.20
CA VAL A 53 -7.99 -4.17 -15.74
C VAL A 53 -8.24 -4.72 -14.35
N ARG A 54 -8.75 -3.89 -13.43
CA ARG A 54 -9.08 -4.27 -12.06
C ARG A 54 -10.18 -5.32 -12.02
N GLU A 55 -11.26 -5.14 -12.77
CA GLU A 55 -12.40 -6.06 -12.76
C GLU A 55 -12.02 -7.44 -13.30
N ARG A 56 -11.31 -7.48 -14.45
CA ARG A 56 -10.81 -8.74 -14.99
C ARG A 56 -9.81 -9.42 -14.06
N ALA A 57 -8.94 -8.66 -13.37
CA ALA A 57 -8.01 -9.22 -12.40
C ALA A 57 -8.71 -9.84 -11.18
N ARG A 58 -9.81 -9.23 -10.72
CA ARG A 58 -10.63 -9.79 -9.64
C ARG A 58 -11.28 -11.12 -10.08
N ALA A 59 -11.75 -11.20 -11.32
CA ALA A 59 -12.38 -12.40 -11.87
C ALA A 59 -11.39 -13.52 -12.25
N ALA A 60 -10.10 -13.21 -12.41
CA ALA A 60 -9.10 -14.16 -12.92
C ALA A 60 -8.76 -15.32 -11.96
N GLY A 61 -9.13 -15.23 -10.68
CA GLY A 61 -8.75 -16.22 -9.67
C GLY A 61 -7.24 -16.25 -9.42
N ARG A 62 -6.60 -17.41 -9.60
CA ARG A 62 -5.15 -17.56 -9.42
C ARG A 62 -4.39 -16.86 -10.54
N LEU A 63 -3.42 -16.02 -10.18
CA LEU A 63 -2.57 -15.29 -11.13
C LEU A 63 -1.30 -16.09 -11.47
N LEU A 64 -0.91 -16.06 -12.74
CA LEU A 64 0.28 -16.77 -13.19
C LEU A 64 1.59 -16.06 -12.76
N PRO A 65 2.50 -16.72 -12.01
CA PRO A 65 3.80 -16.16 -11.72
C PRO A 65 4.72 -16.21 -12.94
N GLY A 66 5.68 -15.28 -13.01
CA GLY A 66 6.63 -15.18 -14.13
C GLY A 66 6.00 -14.60 -15.40
N THR A 67 6.57 -14.94 -16.56
CA THR A 67 5.99 -14.60 -17.88
C THR A 67 4.73 -15.44 -18.14
N PRO A 68 3.79 -15.00 -19.00
CA PRO A 68 2.61 -15.79 -19.36
C PRO A 68 2.96 -17.23 -19.77
N GLY A 69 3.96 -17.39 -20.64
CA GLY A 69 4.44 -18.69 -21.09
C GLY A 69 3.65 -19.25 -22.25
N THR A 70 3.97 -20.47 -22.65
CA THR A 70 3.33 -21.19 -23.75
C THR A 70 2.95 -22.60 -23.32
N LEU A 71 1.96 -23.18 -23.99
CA LEU A 71 1.56 -24.58 -23.77
C LEU A 71 2.35 -25.48 -24.71
N VAL A 72 3.01 -26.48 -24.15
CA VAL A 72 3.80 -27.47 -24.88
C VAL A 72 3.33 -28.86 -24.50
N LEU A 73 3.04 -29.69 -25.50
CA LEU A 73 2.74 -31.10 -25.31
C LEU A 73 4.06 -31.86 -25.22
N ARG A 74 4.24 -32.64 -24.15
CA ARG A 74 5.36 -33.58 -24.02
C ARG A 74 4.83 -34.99 -24.16
N GLU A 75 5.45 -35.73 -25.08
CA GLU A 75 5.16 -37.13 -25.35
C GLU A 75 6.30 -37.97 -24.77
N GLY A 76 5.95 -39.08 -24.13
CA GLY A 76 6.90 -40.04 -23.58
C GLY A 76 6.41 -41.48 -23.81
N THR A 77 7.10 -42.47 -23.25
CA THR A 77 6.64 -43.86 -23.28
C THR A 77 5.45 -44.05 -22.34
N GLY A 78 4.24 -43.78 -22.84
CA GLY A 78 2.99 -43.91 -22.11
C GLY A 78 2.00 -42.79 -22.44
N TYR A 79 1.79 -41.89 -21.48
CA TYR A 79 0.82 -40.79 -21.61
C TYR A 79 1.50 -39.46 -21.95
N SER A 80 0.84 -38.68 -22.80
CA SER A 80 1.24 -37.31 -23.11
C SER A 80 0.63 -36.32 -22.12
N TYR A 81 1.39 -35.28 -21.80
CA TYR A 81 0.98 -34.24 -20.84
C TYR A 81 1.26 -32.84 -21.39
N TRP A 82 0.36 -31.91 -21.08
CA TRP A 82 0.52 -30.50 -21.35
C TRP A 82 1.29 -29.83 -20.22
N TYR A 83 2.26 -29.00 -20.60
CA TYR A 83 3.04 -28.18 -19.69
C TYR A 83 2.91 -26.72 -20.08
N ARG A 84 2.87 -25.83 -19.08
CA ARG A 84 3.08 -24.40 -19.26
C ARG A 84 4.57 -24.13 -19.12
N VAL A 85 5.21 -23.71 -20.20
CA VAL A 85 6.64 -23.37 -20.26
C VAL A 85 6.80 -21.86 -20.19
N TYR A 86 7.55 -21.37 -19.22
CA TYR A 86 7.64 -19.93 -18.94
C TYR A 86 8.95 -19.55 -18.25
N TYR A 87 9.27 -18.24 -18.20
CA TYR A 87 10.41 -17.73 -17.47
C TYR A 87 9.99 -17.23 -16.09
N PHE A 88 10.63 -17.77 -15.06
CA PHE A 88 10.49 -17.36 -13.67
C PHE A 88 11.67 -16.46 -13.26
N PRO A 89 11.44 -15.19 -12.92
CA PRO A 89 12.52 -14.30 -12.51
C PRO A 89 13.26 -14.80 -11.25
N PRO A 90 14.60 -14.66 -11.17
CA PRO A 90 15.50 -14.21 -12.21
C PRO A 90 15.81 -15.32 -13.24
N GLY A 91 15.29 -15.17 -14.46
CA GLY A 91 15.82 -15.75 -15.71
C GLY A 91 15.74 -17.27 -15.92
N LYS A 92 15.19 -18.07 -15.00
CA LYS A 92 15.14 -19.52 -15.18
C LYS A 92 13.85 -19.94 -15.89
N GLN A 93 13.99 -20.69 -16.98
CA GLN A 93 12.86 -21.38 -17.60
C GLN A 93 12.33 -22.43 -16.62
N ARG A 94 11.01 -22.52 -16.50
CA ARG A 94 10.27 -23.51 -15.71
C ARG A 94 9.18 -24.11 -16.57
N GLU A 95 8.79 -25.32 -16.20
CA GLU A 95 7.65 -26.03 -16.78
C GLU A 95 6.75 -26.45 -15.63
N ASP A 96 5.51 -25.97 -15.63
CA ASP A 96 4.49 -26.42 -14.69
C ASP A 96 3.58 -27.41 -15.44
N LEU A 97 3.33 -28.58 -14.85
CA LEU A 97 2.36 -29.54 -15.38
C LEU A 97 0.97 -28.90 -15.38
N VAL A 98 0.28 -28.94 -16.51
CA VAL A 98 -1.07 -28.41 -16.68
C VAL A 98 -2.09 -29.53 -16.54
N GLY A 99 -1.92 -30.60 -17.32
CA GLY A 99 -2.87 -31.71 -17.34
C GLY A 99 -2.49 -32.78 -18.35
N LYS A 100 -3.25 -33.88 -18.35
CA LYS A 100 -3.07 -34.97 -19.32
C LYS A 100 -3.58 -34.55 -20.70
N ALA A 101 -2.97 -35.07 -21.76
CA ALA A 101 -3.53 -34.94 -23.10
C ALA A 101 -4.96 -35.53 -23.16
N GLY A 102 -5.88 -34.82 -23.80
CA GLY A 102 -7.31 -35.15 -23.85
C GLY A 102 -8.16 -34.50 -22.76
N ASP A 103 -7.56 -33.84 -21.77
CA ASP A 103 -8.29 -32.98 -20.82
C ASP A 103 -8.42 -31.55 -21.37
N ASP A 104 -9.36 -31.38 -22.30
CA ASP A 104 -9.55 -30.11 -23.00
C ASP A 104 -10.03 -28.98 -22.08
N ALA A 105 -10.73 -29.30 -20.99
CA ALA A 105 -11.24 -28.32 -20.03
C ALA A 105 -10.09 -27.66 -19.25
N VAL A 106 -9.17 -28.46 -18.70
CA VAL A 106 -7.99 -27.95 -17.98
C VAL A 106 -7.07 -27.18 -18.94
N LEU A 107 -6.90 -27.67 -20.16
CA LEU A 107 -6.11 -26.99 -21.19
C LEU A 107 -6.72 -25.64 -21.59
N HIS A 108 -8.04 -25.58 -21.76
CA HIS A 108 -8.75 -24.34 -22.08
C HIS A 108 -8.63 -23.32 -20.95
N ALA A 109 -8.85 -23.72 -19.70
CA ALA A 109 -8.69 -22.84 -18.54
C ALA A 109 -7.26 -22.26 -18.44
N MET A 110 -6.23 -23.07 -18.69
CA MET A 110 -4.85 -22.58 -18.71
C MET A 110 -4.58 -21.63 -19.88
N ARG A 111 -5.17 -21.86 -21.07
CA ARG A 111 -5.08 -20.92 -22.20
C ARG A 111 -5.68 -19.56 -21.85
N GLU A 112 -6.85 -19.54 -21.20
CA GLU A 112 -7.49 -18.30 -20.75
C GLU A 112 -6.62 -17.55 -19.74
N GLN A 113 -6.02 -18.26 -18.77
CA GLN A 113 -5.08 -17.66 -17.81
C GLN A 113 -3.85 -17.06 -18.49
N ILE A 114 -3.28 -17.75 -19.48
CA ILE A 114 -2.13 -17.25 -20.26
C ILE A 114 -2.54 -15.99 -21.04
N GLN A 115 -3.67 -16.01 -21.75
CA GLN A 115 -4.16 -14.87 -22.52
C GLN A 115 -4.45 -13.66 -21.62
N PHE A 116 -5.05 -13.88 -20.44
CA PHE A 116 -5.26 -12.84 -19.45
C PHE A 116 -3.92 -12.24 -18.97
N SER A 117 -2.95 -13.09 -18.62
CA SER A 117 -1.62 -12.65 -18.19
C SER A 117 -0.90 -11.83 -19.29
N GLU A 118 -0.98 -12.26 -20.55
CA GLU A 118 -0.47 -11.52 -21.70
C GLU A 118 -1.16 -10.16 -21.87
N TRP A 119 -2.48 -10.11 -21.71
CA TRP A 119 -3.23 -8.87 -21.80
C TRP A 119 -2.83 -7.90 -20.68
N VAL A 120 -2.86 -8.30 -19.41
CA VAL A 120 -2.50 -7.44 -18.27
C VAL A 120 -1.05 -6.94 -18.38
N SER A 121 -0.12 -7.80 -18.84
CA SER A 121 1.29 -7.41 -18.99
C SER A 121 1.53 -6.29 -19.99
N ARG A 122 0.59 -6.07 -20.93
CA ARG A 122 0.56 -4.93 -21.87
C ARG A 122 -0.18 -3.72 -21.30
N GLN A 123 -1.20 -3.92 -20.47
CA GLN A 123 -1.98 -2.83 -19.86
C GLN A 123 -1.19 -2.08 -18.78
N VAL A 124 -0.53 -2.78 -17.86
CA VAL A 124 0.14 -2.17 -16.70
C VAL A 124 1.24 -1.16 -17.10
N PRO A 125 2.14 -1.46 -18.08
CA PRO A 125 3.10 -0.47 -18.55
C PRO A 125 2.45 0.74 -19.23
N THR A 126 1.30 0.54 -19.89
CA THR A 126 0.54 1.61 -20.54
C THR A 126 -0.06 2.54 -19.47
N LEU A 127 -0.76 2.00 -18.47
CA LEU A 127 -1.27 2.75 -17.33
C LEU A 127 -0.16 3.50 -16.59
N ARG A 128 1.02 2.90 -16.42
CA ARG A 128 2.20 3.59 -15.86
C ARG A 128 2.58 4.83 -16.68
N LYS A 129 2.61 4.74 -18.01
CA LYS A 129 2.92 5.89 -18.89
C LYS A 129 1.85 6.99 -18.78
N LEU A 130 0.60 6.59 -18.53
CA LEU A 130 -0.53 7.49 -18.30
C LEU A 130 -0.55 8.13 -16.90
N GLY A 131 0.38 7.77 -16.01
CA GLY A 131 0.58 8.40 -14.70
C GLY A 131 0.00 7.62 -13.53
N PHE A 132 -0.57 6.43 -13.76
CA PHE A 132 -1.04 5.56 -12.68
C PHE A 132 0.13 5.09 -11.82
N GLN A 133 -0.16 4.89 -10.54
CA GLN A 133 0.79 4.40 -9.57
C GLN A 133 1.06 2.91 -9.82
N VAL A 134 2.31 2.57 -10.11
CA VAL A 134 2.72 1.18 -10.34
C VAL A 134 3.94 0.85 -9.50
N ALA A 135 3.80 -0.14 -8.62
CA ALA A 135 4.89 -0.65 -7.79
C ALA A 135 5.90 -1.48 -8.61
N ASP A 136 7.05 -1.77 -8.00
CA ASP A 136 8.12 -2.50 -8.67
C ASP A 136 7.82 -4.02 -8.81
N LYS A 137 8.73 -4.72 -9.49
CA LYS A 137 8.61 -6.14 -9.82
C LYS A 137 8.79 -7.07 -8.61
N LEU A 138 9.58 -6.68 -7.62
CA LEU A 138 9.77 -7.47 -6.39
C LEU A 138 8.50 -7.38 -5.53
N THR A 139 7.94 -6.18 -5.40
CA THR A 139 6.63 -5.97 -4.78
C THR A 139 5.55 -6.82 -5.47
N ALA A 140 5.53 -6.85 -6.81
CA ALA A 140 4.59 -7.66 -7.58
C ALA A 140 4.66 -9.16 -7.21
N ARG A 141 5.86 -9.71 -7.01
CA ARG A 141 6.05 -11.13 -6.66
C ARG A 141 5.49 -11.46 -5.28
N VAL A 142 5.75 -10.60 -4.30
CA VAL A 142 5.24 -10.78 -2.94
C VAL A 142 3.71 -10.74 -2.93
N LEU A 143 3.12 -9.71 -3.54
CA LEU A 143 1.66 -9.55 -3.55
C LEU A 143 0.95 -10.65 -4.34
N LEU A 144 1.54 -11.08 -5.47
CA LEU A 144 0.98 -12.16 -6.29
C LEU A 144 0.98 -13.48 -5.52
N GLU A 145 2.05 -13.79 -4.80
CA GLU A 145 2.14 -14.99 -3.97
C GLU A 145 1.10 -14.95 -2.84
N LEU A 146 1.01 -13.83 -2.10
CA LEU A 146 0.00 -13.67 -1.04
C LEU A 146 -1.44 -13.77 -1.57
N HIS A 147 -1.71 -13.22 -2.75
CA HIS A 147 -3.02 -13.36 -3.41
C HIS A 147 -3.31 -14.81 -3.80
N ASN A 148 -2.33 -15.50 -4.38
CA ASN A 148 -2.46 -16.88 -4.82
C ASN A 148 -2.62 -17.89 -3.67
N GLU A 149 -2.10 -17.56 -2.49
CA GLU A 149 -2.34 -18.29 -1.24
C GLU A 149 -3.67 -17.90 -0.57
N GLY A 150 -4.47 -17.01 -1.17
CA GLY A 150 -5.77 -16.59 -0.65
C GLY A 150 -5.69 -15.70 0.58
N ALA A 151 -4.52 -15.11 0.89
CA ALA A 151 -4.30 -14.40 2.14
C ALA A 151 -5.22 -13.18 2.31
N PHE A 152 -5.47 -12.43 1.23
CA PHE A 152 -6.36 -11.26 1.27
C PHE A 152 -7.83 -11.66 1.48
N GLN A 153 -8.26 -12.75 0.85
CA GLN A 153 -9.59 -13.34 1.03
C GLN A 153 -9.77 -13.85 2.47
N ALA A 154 -8.71 -14.41 3.06
CA ALA A 154 -8.67 -14.84 4.44
C ALA A 154 -8.66 -13.69 5.47
N GLY A 155 -8.54 -12.43 5.05
CA GLY A 155 -8.62 -11.26 5.93
C GLY A 155 -7.32 -10.46 6.09
N LEU A 156 -6.27 -10.79 5.33
CA LEU A 156 -5.08 -9.95 5.25
C LEU A 156 -5.42 -8.64 4.52
N VAL A 157 -4.84 -7.54 4.98
CA VAL A 157 -5.08 -6.19 4.45
C VAL A 157 -3.74 -5.55 4.10
N LEU A 158 -3.59 -5.07 2.87
CA LEU A 158 -2.45 -4.26 2.46
C LEU A 158 -2.60 -2.85 3.04
N VAL A 159 -1.57 -2.34 3.70
CA VAL A 159 -1.58 -1.00 4.32
C VAL A 159 -0.41 -0.15 3.82
N GLY A 160 -0.09 0.93 4.54
CA GLY A 160 1.14 1.69 4.29
C GLY A 160 1.11 2.52 3.01
N THR A 161 2.21 2.48 2.24
CA THR A 161 2.36 3.29 1.03
C THR A 161 1.68 2.65 -0.18
N LEU A 162 1.64 1.32 -0.26
CA LEU A 162 1.00 0.61 -1.38
C LEU A 162 -0.51 0.78 -1.38
N ALA A 163 -1.16 0.74 -0.21
CA ALA A 163 -2.59 1.07 -0.11
C ALA A 163 -2.90 2.53 -0.49
N TYR A 164 -1.98 3.47 -0.23
CA TYR A 164 -2.13 4.86 -0.69
C TYR A 164 -2.04 4.94 -2.22
N MET A 165 -1.08 4.23 -2.82
CA MET A 165 -0.93 4.16 -4.27
C MET A 165 -2.16 3.53 -4.93
N SER A 166 -2.73 2.47 -4.34
CA SER A 166 -4.01 1.91 -4.80
C SER A 166 -5.11 2.95 -4.75
N TRP A 167 -5.31 3.66 -3.64
CA TRP A 167 -6.33 4.71 -3.54
C TRP A 167 -6.17 5.84 -4.57
N LEU A 168 -4.94 6.23 -4.90
CA LEU A 168 -4.71 7.19 -5.99
C LEU A 168 -5.24 6.67 -7.32
N ASN A 169 -5.00 5.40 -7.65
CA ASN A 169 -5.51 4.78 -8.87
C ASN A 169 -7.05 4.63 -8.84
N GLU A 170 -7.61 4.15 -7.72
CA GLU A 170 -9.05 3.95 -7.53
C GLU A 170 -9.83 5.26 -7.64
N LEU A 171 -9.26 6.38 -7.17
CA LEU A 171 -9.87 7.71 -7.22
C LEU A 171 -9.49 8.50 -8.48
N GLY A 172 -8.74 7.90 -9.42
CA GLY A 172 -8.30 8.58 -10.65
C GLY A 172 -7.38 9.78 -10.39
N ALA A 173 -6.65 9.79 -9.27
CA ALA A 173 -5.80 10.88 -8.85
C ALA A 173 -4.32 10.67 -9.25
N VAL A 174 -3.72 11.71 -9.80
CA VAL A 174 -2.30 11.80 -10.13
C VAL A 174 -1.59 12.60 -9.06
N ALA A 175 -0.72 11.93 -8.31
CA ALA A 175 0.15 12.56 -7.33
C ALA A 175 1.54 11.93 -7.35
N VAL A 176 2.54 12.69 -6.93
CA VAL A 176 3.90 12.14 -6.73
C VAL A 176 3.87 11.23 -5.51
N SER A 177 4.06 9.93 -5.71
CA SER A 177 4.30 8.99 -4.63
C SER A 177 5.80 8.74 -4.47
N ALA A 178 6.26 8.65 -3.22
CA ALA A 178 7.60 8.18 -2.95
C ALA A 178 7.67 6.68 -3.25
N ARG A 179 8.75 6.25 -3.91
CA ARG A 179 9.05 4.80 -4.01
C ARG A 179 9.12 4.21 -2.61
N THR A 180 8.45 3.09 -2.41
CA THR A 180 8.49 2.31 -1.17
C THR A 180 9.22 1.01 -1.44
N MET A 181 10.13 0.64 -0.53
CA MET A 181 10.77 -0.68 -0.50
C MET A 181 10.17 -1.54 0.61
N ASP A 182 9.05 -1.09 1.19
CA ASP A 182 8.33 -1.77 2.26
C ASP A 182 6.96 -2.22 1.72
N VAL A 183 6.63 -3.49 1.97
CA VAL A 183 5.30 -4.08 1.82
C VAL A 183 4.73 -4.28 3.21
N ASP A 184 3.82 -3.40 3.61
CA ASP A 184 3.14 -3.50 4.90
C ASP A 184 1.82 -4.26 4.73
N VAL A 185 1.70 -5.43 5.35
CA VAL A 185 0.44 -6.19 5.41
C VAL A 185 -0.01 -6.31 6.86
N ALA A 186 -1.32 -6.32 7.09
CA ALA A 186 -1.88 -6.31 8.42
C ALA A 186 -3.09 -7.23 8.54
N ARG A 187 -3.33 -7.73 9.75
CA ARG A 187 -4.54 -8.50 10.07
C ARG A 187 -5.15 -8.02 11.38
N LYS A 188 -6.47 -7.77 11.36
CA LYS A 188 -7.23 -7.31 12.54
C LYS A 188 -7.70 -8.50 13.40
N HIS A 189 -8.24 -9.50 12.74
CA HIS A 189 -8.72 -10.74 13.35
C HIS A 189 -7.87 -11.92 12.88
N HIS A 190 -8.13 -13.10 13.43
CA HIS A 190 -7.52 -14.33 12.95
C HIS A 190 -7.86 -14.52 11.45
N LEU A 191 -6.88 -14.95 10.66
CA LEU A 191 -7.13 -15.20 9.23
C LEU A 191 -8.01 -16.45 9.05
N ALA A 192 -8.94 -16.40 8.11
CA ALA A 192 -9.85 -17.49 7.76
C ALA A 192 -9.16 -18.52 6.85
N ILE A 193 -8.11 -19.16 7.38
CA ILE A 193 -7.35 -20.23 6.71
C ILE A 193 -7.62 -21.57 7.39
N GLY A 194 -7.77 -22.63 6.58
CA GLY A 194 -8.16 -23.97 7.05
C GLY A 194 -7.06 -24.71 7.82
N ALA A 195 -5.81 -24.29 7.66
CA ALA A 195 -4.65 -24.80 8.39
C ALA A 195 -3.60 -23.69 8.53
N PRO A 196 -2.71 -23.75 9.54
CA PRO A 196 -1.57 -22.84 9.64
C PRO A 196 -0.68 -22.89 8.39
N VAL A 197 -0.22 -21.73 7.93
CA VAL A 197 0.68 -21.59 6.76
C VAL A 197 1.87 -20.73 7.14
N SER A 198 3.09 -21.23 6.94
CA SER A 198 4.29 -20.47 7.28
C SER A 198 4.47 -19.21 6.43
N PHE A 199 4.38 -18.03 7.05
CA PHE A 199 4.59 -16.74 6.37
C PHE A 199 5.95 -16.64 5.67
N LEU A 200 7.02 -17.10 6.35
CA LEU A 200 8.36 -17.09 5.77
C LEU A 200 8.47 -18.08 4.60
N ALA A 201 7.86 -19.26 4.71
CA ALA A 201 7.87 -20.23 3.60
C ALA A 201 7.11 -19.68 2.39
N THR A 202 5.93 -19.08 2.59
CA THR A 202 5.17 -18.38 1.53
C THR A 202 6.05 -17.35 0.83
N LEU A 203 6.75 -16.49 1.56
CA LEU A 203 7.60 -15.49 0.94
C LEU A 203 8.83 -16.09 0.24
N LYS A 204 9.36 -17.22 0.72
CA LYS A 204 10.41 -17.97 0.01
C LYS A 204 9.88 -18.69 -1.24
N SER A 205 8.61 -19.07 -1.31
CA SER A 205 7.97 -19.64 -2.51
C SER A 205 7.98 -18.68 -3.70
N THR A 206 8.09 -17.37 -3.42
CA THR A 206 8.38 -16.39 -4.47
C THR A 206 9.66 -16.69 -5.23
N GLY A 207 10.59 -17.51 -4.71
CA GLY A 207 11.91 -17.80 -5.26
C GLY A 207 12.95 -16.72 -5.00
N LEU A 208 12.61 -15.74 -4.16
CA LEU A 208 13.54 -14.72 -3.67
C LEU A 208 14.18 -15.17 -2.34
N PRO A 209 15.43 -14.77 -2.07
CA PRO A 209 16.16 -15.21 -0.87
C PRO A 209 15.73 -14.42 0.37
N PHE A 210 14.46 -14.49 0.75
CA PHE A 210 13.95 -13.83 1.95
C PHE A 210 14.52 -14.47 3.22
N SER A 211 14.88 -13.61 4.17
CA SER A 211 15.27 -14.00 5.53
C SER A 211 14.51 -13.20 6.57
N ALA A 212 14.35 -13.81 7.75
CA ALA A 212 13.79 -13.14 8.91
C ALA A 212 14.68 -11.97 9.33
N VAL A 213 14.06 -10.84 9.68
CA VAL A 213 14.74 -9.73 10.34
C VAL A 213 14.80 -10.05 11.83
N ALA A 214 16.01 -10.23 12.36
CA ALA A 214 16.20 -10.46 13.79
C ALA A 214 15.64 -9.29 14.61
N GLY A 215 15.01 -9.60 15.74
CA GLY A 215 14.58 -8.62 16.73
C GLY A 215 15.75 -7.90 17.39
N PHE A 216 15.45 -6.96 18.29
CA PHE A 216 16.50 -6.23 19.00
C PHE A 216 17.27 -7.14 19.97
N THR A 217 16.61 -8.17 20.48
CA THR A 217 17.21 -9.21 21.31
C THR A 217 17.11 -10.58 20.63
N PRO A 218 18.05 -11.52 20.90
CA PRO A 218 17.99 -12.86 20.32
C PRO A 218 16.71 -13.65 20.64
N SER A 219 16.04 -13.33 21.75
CA SER A 219 14.80 -13.96 22.20
C SER A 219 13.55 -13.37 21.56
N GLU A 220 13.64 -12.20 20.93
CA GLU A 220 12.48 -11.54 20.33
C GLU A 220 12.18 -12.16 18.95
N PRO A 221 10.94 -12.63 18.71
CA PRO A 221 10.59 -13.26 17.46
C PRO A 221 10.61 -12.24 16.31
N ALA A 222 10.99 -12.68 15.12
CA ALA A 222 11.01 -11.84 13.94
C ALA A 222 9.58 -11.45 13.54
N THR A 223 9.36 -10.15 13.30
CA THR A 223 8.07 -9.62 12.83
C THR A 223 8.05 -9.27 11.35
N SER A 224 9.22 -9.37 10.71
CA SER A 224 9.48 -8.88 9.37
C SER A 224 10.39 -9.82 8.62
N VAL A 225 10.25 -9.85 7.30
CA VAL A 225 11.23 -10.49 6.43
C VAL A 225 11.83 -9.47 5.47
N LYS A 226 13.04 -9.73 5.00
CA LYS A 226 13.70 -8.86 4.01
C LYS A 226 14.48 -9.65 2.99
N LEU A 227 14.70 -9.02 1.84
CA LEU A 227 15.73 -9.43 0.90
C LEU A 227 17.12 -9.01 1.41
N PRO A 228 18.19 -9.71 0.99
CA PRO A 228 19.56 -9.31 1.30
C PRO A 228 19.89 -7.94 0.71
N GLY A 229 20.89 -7.28 1.30
CA GLY A 229 21.31 -5.93 0.95
C GLY A 229 20.66 -4.85 1.82
N THR A 230 21.31 -3.71 1.91
CA THR A 230 20.88 -2.57 2.76
C THR A 230 19.60 -1.89 2.27
N GLU A 231 19.26 -2.05 0.99
CA GLU A 231 18.04 -1.52 0.36
C GLU A 231 17.10 -2.64 -0.14
N GLY A 232 17.24 -3.84 0.41
CA GLY A 232 16.39 -4.98 0.05
C GLY A 232 14.91 -4.74 0.41
N LEU A 233 14.00 -5.23 -0.43
CA LEU A 233 12.56 -5.21 -0.15
C LEU A 233 12.28 -5.83 1.24
N ARG A 234 11.53 -5.12 2.08
CA ARG A 234 11.08 -5.58 3.38
C ARG A 234 9.58 -5.85 3.34
N VAL A 235 9.14 -6.92 4.00
CA VAL A 235 7.73 -7.24 4.20
C VAL A 235 7.47 -7.27 5.70
N ASP A 236 6.53 -6.43 6.15
CA ASP A 236 6.15 -6.27 7.53
C ASP A 236 4.75 -6.86 7.76
N LEU A 237 4.61 -7.74 8.75
CA LEU A 237 3.31 -8.21 9.22
C LEU A 237 2.91 -7.40 10.46
N LEU A 238 1.74 -6.76 10.39
CA LEU A 238 1.28 -5.80 11.40
C LEU A 238 -0.05 -6.26 12.02
N VAL A 239 -0.23 -5.96 13.30
CA VAL A 239 -1.49 -6.21 14.02
C VAL A 239 -1.87 -5.02 14.89
N PRO A 240 -3.15 -4.87 15.25
CA PRO A 240 -3.54 -3.95 16.29
C PRO A 240 -2.84 -4.23 17.62
N GLY A 241 -2.31 -3.18 18.24
CA GLY A 241 -1.75 -3.26 19.59
C GLY A 241 -1.40 -1.89 20.15
N LYS A 242 -1.34 -1.77 21.48
CA LYS A 242 -1.09 -0.49 22.16
C LYS A 242 0.38 -0.09 22.14
N GLU A 243 1.27 -1.06 22.31
CA GLU A 243 2.71 -0.85 22.33
C GLU A 243 3.27 -0.99 20.93
N ILE A 244 3.72 0.11 20.34
CA ILE A 244 4.31 0.10 19.02
C ILE A 244 5.57 -0.76 19.01
N GLY A 245 5.66 -1.69 18.07
CA GLY A 245 6.86 -2.53 17.93
C GLY A 245 6.79 -3.86 18.67
N ALA A 246 5.89 -4.01 19.66
CA ALA A 246 5.79 -5.26 20.41
C ALA A 246 5.43 -6.43 19.49
N ALA A 247 6.13 -7.55 19.62
CA ALA A 247 5.84 -8.73 18.84
C ALA A 247 4.60 -9.46 19.37
N VAL A 248 3.68 -9.79 18.47
CA VAL A 248 2.42 -10.47 18.78
C VAL A 248 2.34 -11.76 17.96
N PRO A 249 2.16 -12.93 18.59
CA PRO A 249 2.03 -14.18 17.85
C PRO A 249 0.87 -14.17 16.84
N VAL A 250 1.11 -14.74 15.66
CA VAL A 250 0.13 -15.01 14.62
C VAL A 250 0.22 -16.51 14.28
N PRO A 251 -0.37 -17.37 15.12
CA PRO A 251 -0.18 -18.82 15.00
C PRO A 251 -0.61 -19.38 13.65
N GLU A 252 -1.66 -18.82 13.06
CA GLU A 252 -2.16 -19.23 11.75
C GLU A 252 -1.19 -18.93 10.60
N LEU A 253 -0.24 -18.03 10.82
CA LEU A 253 0.85 -17.74 9.89
C LEU A 253 2.21 -18.34 10.31
N GLU A 254 2.24 -19.10 11.41
CA GLU A 254 3.47 -19.57 12.07
C GLU A 254 4.52 -18.45 12.24
N TRP A 255 4.04 -17.25 12.59
CA TRP A 255 4.85 -16.03 12.59
C TRP A 255 4.51 -15.11 13.77
N ALA A 256 5.24 -14.01 13.91
CA ALA A 256 4.90 -12.92 14.82
C ALA A 256 4.66 -11.63 14.01
N ALA A 257 3.73 -10.81 14.46
CA ALA A 257 3.44 -9.52 13.86
C ALA A 257 3.89 -8.38 14.78
N GLN A 258 4.19 -7.24 14.19
CA GLN A 258 4.47 -6.03 14.94
C GLN A 258 3.17 -5.34 15.34
N ALA A 259 3.00 -5.08 16.64
CA ALA A 259 1.89 -4.30 17.16
C ALA A 259 1.97 -2.84 16.72
N MET A 260 0.83 -2.32 16.26
CA MET A 260 0.68 -0.96 15.76
C MET A 260 -0.53 -0.26 16.38
N PRO A 261 -0.35 0.93 16.99
CA PRO A 261 -1.45 1.71 17.55
C PRO A 261 -2.52 2.06 16.53
N TYR A 262 -3.77 1.93 16.96
CA TYR A 262 -4.98 2.28 16.21
C TYR A 262 -5.17 1.51 14.88
N TYR A 263 -4.50 0.37 14.72
CA TYR A 263 -4.77 -0.51 13.58
C TYR A 263 -6.18 -1.15 13.66
N ASP A 264 -6.78 -1.29 14.86
CA ASP A 264 -8.19 -1.69 14.98
C ASP A 264 -9.14 -0.72 14.25
N TYR A 265 -8.84 0.59 14.36
CA TYR A 265 -9.59 1.63 13.66
C TYR A 265 -9.29 1.63 12.16
N LEU A 266 -8.02 1.48 11.77
CA LEU A 266 -7.61 1.51 10.37
C LEU A 266 -8.16 0.31 9.58
N LEU A 267 -8.15 -0.87 10.19
CA LEU A 267 -8.52 -2.15 9.57
C LEU A 267 -10.01 -2.46 9.70
N GLU A 268 -10.83 -1.50 10.12
CA GLU A 268 -12.28 -1.65 10.15
C GLU A 268 -12.85 -1.66 8.73
N ALA A 269 -13.64 -2.71 8.43
CA ALA A 269 -14.30 -2.92 7.14
C ALA A 269 -13.42 -2.58 5.91
N PRO A 270 -12.32 -3.33 5.70
CA PRO A 270 -11.42 -3.10 4.56
C PRO A 270 -12.12 -3.41 3.25
N VAL A 271 -11.79 -2.63 2.23
CA VAL A 271 -12.42 -2.67 0.90
C VAL A 271 -11.53 -3.40 -0.09
N ASP A 272 -12.15 -3.97 -1.11
CA ASP A 272 -11.42 -4.58 -2.22
C ASP A 272 -10.85 -3.50 -3.15
N ALA A 273 -9.63 -3.76 -3.64
CA ALA A 273 -8.92 -2.89 -4.56
C ALA A 273 -7.93 -3.72 -5.39
N ALA A 274 -7.15 -3.06 -6.25
CA ALA A 274 -5.99 -3.71 -6.86
C ALA A 274 -4.71 -2.87 -6.77
N VAL A 275 -3.58 -3.58 -6.77
CA VAL A 275 -2.26 -2.98 -6.93
C VAL A 275 -1.75 -3.27 -8.33
N LEU A 276 -1.40 -2.21 -9.06
CA LEU A 276 -0.57 -2.33 -10.26
C LEU A 276 0.88 -2.49 -9.80
N ALA A 277 1.52 -3.61 -10.13
CA ALA A 277 2.90 -3.86 -9.73
C ALA A 277 3.64 -4.65 -10.82
N GLY A 278 4.85 -4.22 -11.17
CA GLY A 278 5.62 -4.84 -12.25
C GLY A 278 4.84 -4.79 -13.57
N TRP A 279 4.27 -5.93 -13.96
CA TRP A 279 3.39 -6.11 -15.14
C TRP A 279 2.07 -6.81 -14.78
N GLN A 280 1.71 -6.81 -13.50
CA GLN A 280 0.54 -7.48 -12.95
C GLN A 280 -0.44 -6.45 -12.37
N CYS A 281 -1.73 -6.81 -12.38
CA CYS A 281 -2.76 -6.17 -11.57
C CYS A 281 -3.21 -7.21 -10.54
N ILE A 282 -2.95 -6.93 -9.27
CA ILE A 282 -3.06 -7.91 -8.19
C ILE A 282 -4.22 -7.49 -7.29
N PRO A 283 -5.30 -8.27 -7.20
CA PRO A 283 -6.38 -8.02 -6.25
C PRO A 283 -5.88 -8.04 -4.81
N VAL A 284 -6.31 -7.07 -4.01
CA VAL A 284 -5.94 -6.94 -2.60
C VAL A 284 -7.12 -6.38 -1.80
N ARG A 285 -7.01 -6.39 -0.48
CA ARG A 285 -7.88 -5.60 0.41
C ARG A 285 -7.08 -4.46 1.03
N ILE A 286 -7.67 -3.27 1.12
CA ILE A 286 -7.04 -2.06 1.68
C ILE A 286 -7.97 -1.37 2.69
N PRO A 287 -7.43 -0.56 3.64
CA PRO A 287 -8.24 0.26 4.52
C PRO A 287 -9.15 1.22 3.76
N GLN A 288 -10.28 1.59 4.36
CA GLN A 288 -11.10 2.69 3.85
C GLN A 288 -10.27 3.97 3.72
N ALA A 289 -10.45 4.68 2.60
CA ALA A 289 -9.64 5.86 2.25
C ALA A 289 -9.67 6.92 3.36
N ALA A 290 -10.86 7.24 3.89
CA ALA A 290 -11.04 8.21 4.95
C ALA A 290 -10.38 7.80 6.29
N ARG A 291 -10.44 6.51 6.66
CA ARG A 291 -9.73 5.99 7.85
C ARG A 291 -8.23 6.09 7.69
N MET A 292 -7.74 5.83 6.48
CA MET A 292 -6.33 5.94 6.13
C MET A 292 -5.83 7.39 6.22
N VAL A 293 -6.62 8.39 5.81
CA VAL A 293 -6.30 9.81 6.00
C VAL A 293 -6.03 10.11 7.47
N TRP A 294 -6.99 9.81 8.35
CA TRP A 294 -6.85 10.08 9.77
C TRP A 294 -5.68 9.32 10.38
N HIS A 295 -5.47 8.05 10.02
CA HIS A 295 -4.37 7.23 10.54
C HIS A 295 -3.00 7.74 10.10
N LYS A 296 -2.87 8.20 8.86
CA LYS A 296 -1.63 8.84 8.39
C LYS A 296 -1.35 10.17 9.08
N LEU A 297 -2.38 10.97 9.37
CA LEU A 297 -2.20 12.17 10.19
C LEU A 297 -1.69 11.82 11.58
N TYR A 298 -2.29 10.83 12.23
CA TYR A 298 -1.80 10.32 13.51
C TYR A 298 -0.35 9.83 13.44
N SER A 299 -0.03 9.03 12.43
CA SER A 299 1.33 8.50 12.20
C SER A 299 2.33 9.65 12.00
N SER A 300 1.93 10.70 11.27
CA SER A 300 2.75 11.88 11.06
C SER A 300 2.98 12.71 12.33
N ALA A 301 2.05 12.69 13.28
CA ALA A 301 2.21 13.35 14.58
C ALA A 301 3.10 12.52 15.54
N SER A 302 3.10 11.19 15.39
CA SER A 302 3.67 10.28 16.40
C SER A 302 5.04 9.71 16.03
N ARG A 303 5.43 9.72 14.74
CA ARG A 303 6.72 9.15 14.29
C ARG A 303 7.92 10.02 14.68
N ARG A 304 9.06 9.38 14.96
CA ARG A 304 10.32 10.07 15.29
C ARG A 304 11.09 10.51 14.05
N GLU A 305 11.02 9.76 12.94
CA GLU A 305 11.77 10.09 11.73
C GLU A 305 11.10 11.23 10.95
N ALA A 306 11.79 12.36 10.81
CA ALA A 306 11.25 13.56 10.15
C ALA A 306 10.78 13.30 8.72
N PHE A 307 11.52 12.50 7.95
CA PHE A 307 11.14 12.12 6.59
C PHE A 307 9.86 11.28 6.55
N LYS A 308 9.70 10.30 7.46
CA LYS A 308 8.48 9.49 7.54
C LYS A 308 7.28 10.34 7.98
N ARG A 309 7.47 11.25 8.95
CA ARG A 309 6.43 12.22 9.33
C ARG A 309 5.98 13.07 8.14
N ALA A 310 6.92 13.65 7.39
CA ALA A 310 6.61 14.46 6.23
C ALA A 310 5.89 13.66 5.13
N LYS A 311 6.34 12.43 4.87
CA LYS A 311 5.71 11.50 3.93
C LYS A 311 4.26 11.19 4.30
N ASP A 312 4.01 10.77 5.55
CA ASP A 312 2.66 10.41 5.98
C ASP A 312 1.72 11.62 5.98
N PHE A 313 2.21 12.78 6.42
CA PHE A 313 1.44 14.03 6.38
C PHE A 313 1.05 14.39 4.94
N HIS A 314 2.00 14.34 4.00
CA HIS A 314 1.73 14.65 2.60
C HIS A 314 0.72 13.68 1.98
N GLN A 315 0.90 12.37 2.19
CA GLN A 315 -0.04 11.36 1.71
C GLN A 315 -1.44 11.55 2.30
N ALA A 316 -1.55 11.92 3.58
CA ALA A 316 -2.83 12.21 4.21
C ALA A 316 -3.51 13.44 3.59
N THR A 317 -2.77 14.54 3.38
CA THR A 317 -3.34 15.76 2.81
C THR A 317 -3.75 15.59 1.35
N VAL A 318 -2.97 14.84 0.56
CA VAL A 318 -3.32 14.53 -0.83
C VAL A 318 -4.59 13.67 -0.84
N LEU A 319 -4.61 12.56 -0.09
CA LEU A 319 -5.75 11.67 -0.08
C LEU A 319 -7.02 12.35 0.45
N ALA A 320 -6.89 13.22 1.45
CA ALA A 320 -8.03 14.00 1.95
C ALA A 320 -8.59 14.97 0.91
N ALA A 321 -7.71 15.65 0.16
CA ALA A 321 -8.12 16.52 -0.93
C ALA A 321 -8.86 15.75 -2.03
N VAL A 322 -8.36 14.56 -2.41
CA VAL A 322 -9.03 13.70 -3.40
C VAL A 322 -10.41 13.24 -2.92
N ILE A 323 -10.50 12.69 -1.70
CA ILE A 323 -11.77 12.13 -1.18
C ILE A 323 -12.84 13.20 -1.02
N ALA A 324 -12.47 14.39 -0.56
CA ALA A 324 -13.44 15.43 -0.25
C ALA A 324 -14.19 15.95 -1.49
N GLU A 325 -13.64 15.75 -2.69
CA GLU A 325 -14.31 16.12 -3.95
C GLU A 325 -15.49 15.21 -4.30
N SER A 326 -15.49 13.95 -3.85
CA SER A 326 -16.56 12.97 -4.16
C SER A 326 -17.34 12.52 -2.93
N GLU A 327 -16.68 12.41 -1.77
CA GLU A 327 -17.22 11.78 -0.55
C GLU A 327 -16.86 12.56 0.73
N PRO A 328 -17.27 13.85 0.85
CA PRO A 328 -16.92 14.67 2.01
C PRO A 328 -17.47 14.13 3.34
N VAL A 329 -18.60 13.39 3.30
CA VAL A 329 -19.20 12.76 4.48
C VAL A 329 -18.31 11.64 5.03
N ALA A 330 -17.62 10.88 4.17
CA ALA A 330 -16.77 9.77 4.59
C ALA A 330 -15.63 10.21 5.52
N LEU A 331 -15.06 11.41 5.28
CA LEU A 331 -14.03 11.98 6.16
C LEU A 331 -14.58 12.31 7.56
N ARG A 332 -15.82 12.78 7.64
CA ARG A 332 -16.50 13.09 8.90
C ARG A 332 -16.85 11.81 9.67
N ASP A 333 -17.42 10.82 9.00
CA ASP A 333 -17.81 9.55 9.65
C ASP A 333 -16.56 8.83 10.18
N ALA A 334 -15.47 8.84 9.42
CA ALA A 334 -14.19 8.30 9.87
C ALA A 334 -13.64 9.07 11.09
N PHE A 335 -13.78 10.41 11.11
CA PHE A 335 -13.41 11.22 12.27
C PHE A 335 -14.22 10.87 13.51
N GLU A 336 -15.54 10.73 13.38
CA GLU A 336 -16.43 10.40 14.49
C GLU A 336 -16.15 9.00 15.06
N ALA A 337 -15.76 8.06 14.21
CA ALA A 337 -15.30 6.73 14.61
C ALA A 337 -13.86 6.70 15.17
N ALA A 338 -13.09 7.79 15.05
CA ALA A 338 -11.68 7.80 15.42
C ALA A 338 -11.48 7.82 16.95
N PRO A 339 -10.54 7.03 17.48
CA PRO A 339 -10.22 7.04 18.91
C PRO A 339 -9.79 8.42 19.43
N LYS A 340 -10.27 8.82 20.62
CA LYS A 340 -9.97 10.12 21.23
C LYS A 340 -8.47 10.42 21.36
N GLY A 341 -7.67 9.41 21.73
CA GLY A 341 -6.21 9.55 21.84
C GLY A 341 -5.55 9.87 20.50
N MET A 342 -6.03 9.24 19.42
CA MET A 342 -5.58 9.49 18.06
C MET A 342 -5.89 10.93 17.62
N ILE A 343 -7.13 11.39 17.85
CA ILE A 343 -7.55 12.77 17.52
C ILE A 343 -6.76 13.81 18.33
N THR A 344 -6.43 13.52 19.57
CA THR A 344 -5.63 14.42 20.42
C THR A 344 -4.26 14.70 19.81
N SER A 345 -3.57 13.67 19.29
CA SER A 345 -2.30 13.84 18.57
C SER A 345 -2.46 14.64 17.28
N ILE A 346 -3.56 14.46 16.55
CA ILE A 346 -3.79 15.12 15.25
C ILE A 346 -4.11 16.60 15.41
N ARG A 347 -4.76 17.03 16.50
CA ARG A 347 -5.09 18.44 16.76
C ARG A 347 -3.86 19.35 16.71
N ALA A 348 -2.69 18.86 17.15
CA ALA A 348 -1.44 19.61 17.08
C ALA A 348 -1.00 19.94 15.64
N LEU A 349 -1.49 19.20 14.65
CA LEU A 349 -1.20 19.43 13.23
C LEU A 349 -2.14 20.46 12.58
N LEU A 350 -3.18 20.95 13.26
CA LEU A 350 -4.21 21.80 12.65
C LEU A 350 -3.63 23.03 11.92
N PRO A 351 -2.71 23.84 12.48
CA PRO A 351 -2.14 24.97 11.75
C PRO A 351 -1.43 24.55 10.46
N ARG A 352 -0.71 23.42 10.51
CA ARG A 352 -0.01 22.86 9.35
C ARG A 352 -0.98 22.31 8.31
N LEU A 353 -2.08 21.70 8.74
CA LEU A 353 -3.16 21.24 7.86
C LEU A 353 -3.80 22.40 7.12
N MET A 354 -4.13 23.49 7.81
CA MET A 354 -4.72 24.68 7.17
C MET A 354 -3.76 25.27 6.12
N ALA A 355 -2.47 25.34 6.43
CA ALA A 355 -1.47 25.82 5.47
C ALA A 355 -1.32 24.89 4.25
N ALA A 356 -1.36 23.57 4.46
CA ALA A 356 -1.21 22.58 3.38
C ALA A 356 -2.45 22.48 2.48
N LEU A 357 -3.64 22.73 3.04
CA LEU A 357 -4.93 22.67 2.34
C LEU A 357 -5.44 24.07 1.96
N LYS A 358 -4.58 25.09 1.93
CA LYS A 358 -4.97 26.48 1.62
C LYS A 358 -5.69 26.62 0.26
N ASP A 359 -5.30 25.79 -0.71
CA ASP A 359 -5.87 25.76 -2.06
C ASP A 359 -7.10 24.82 -2.16
N TYR A 360 -7.51 24.24 -1.02
CA TYR A 360 -8.65 23.33 -0.84
C TYR A 360 -9.51 23.77 0.36
N PRO A 361 -10.13 24.97 0.31
CA PRO A 361 -10.74 25.63 1.48
C PRO A 361 -11.88 24.83 2.12
N ASP A 362 -12.69 24.13 1.32
CA ASP A 362 -13.78 23.29 1.86
C ASP A 362 -13.24 22.11 2.67
N VAL A 363 -12.15 21.51 2.19
CA VAL A 363 -11.44 20.43 2.89
C VAL A 363 -10.84 20.95 4.18
N ALA A 364 -10.16 22.11 4.12
CA ALA A 364 -9.60 22.76 5.29
C ALA A 364 -10.68 23.07 6.34
N ALA A 365 -11.83 23.63 5.93
CA ALA A 365 -12.96 23.92 6.81
C ALA A 365 -13.54 22.66 7.46
N ALA A 366 -13.64 21.55 6.73
CA ALA A 366 -14.08 20.27 7.27
C ALA A 366 -13.15 19.73 8.37
N PHE A 367 -11.83 19.80 8.15
CA PHE A 367 -10.84 19.45 9.18
C PHE A 367 -10.90 20.40 10.37
N GLU A 368 -11.02 21.70 10.13
CA GLU A 368 -11.08 22.70 11.21
C GLU A 368 -12.30 22.49 12.10
N SER A 369 -13.48 22.30 11.50
CA SER A 369 -14.73 22.01 12.20
C SER A 369 -14.60 20.75 13.07
N SER A 370 -14.07 19.67 12.49
CA SER A 370 -13.89 18.39 13.18
C SER A 370 -12.91 18.52 14.35
N LEU A 371 -11.74 19.12 14.13
CA LEU A 371 -10.64 19.12 15.10
C LEU A 371 -10.80 20.15 16.23
N ARG A 372 -11.40 21.31 15.98
CA ARG A 372 -11.67 22.32 17.02
C ARG A 372 -12.83 21.92 17.94
N GLY A 373 -13.70 21.02 17.48
CA GLY A 373 -14.94 20.67 18.16
C GLY A 373 -15.96 21.82 18.10
N PRO A 374 -17.17 21.63 18.67
CA PRO A 374 -18.15 22.70 18.72
C PRO A 374 -17.53 23.91 19.42
N ARG A 375 -17.56 25.08 18.76
CA ARG A 375 -17.28 26.36 19.43
C ARG A 375 -18.14 26.36 20.68
N ARG A 376 -17.53 26.43 21.86
CA ARG A 376 -18.26 26.70 23.10
C ARG A 376 -18.97 28.03 22.87
N GLY A 377 -20.24 27.96 22.46
CA GLY A 377 -21.10 29.11 22.31
C GLY A 377 -21.12 29.83 23.64
N THR A 378 -20.86 31.14 23.55
CA THR A 378 -21.31 32.16 24.47
C THR A 378 -22.53 31.68 25.27
N LYS A 379 -22.39 31.66 26.61
CA LYS A 379 -23.53 31.50 27.52
C LYS A 379 -24.57 32.56 27.10
N SER A 380 -25.61 32.16 26.39
CA SER A 380 -26.80 32.98 26.24
C SER A 380 -27.40 33.10 27.63
N SER A 381 -27.19 34.25 28.24
CA SER A 381 -27.86 34.67 29.47
C SER A 381 -29.35 34.75 29.19
N ARG A 382 -30.07 33.66 29.41
CA ARG A 382 -31.53 33.66 29.50
C ARG A 382 -31.94 33.42 30.95
N THR A 383 -31.56 34.36 31.82
CA THR A 383 -32.28 34.63 33.06
C THR A 383 -33.60 35.31 32.71
N ALA A 384 -34.62 34.51 32.38
CA ALA A 384 -36.01 34.96 32.41
C ALA A 384 -36.58 34.59 33.78
N ARG A 385 -36.57 35.60 34.65
CA ARG A 385 -37.14 35.62 36.00
C ARG A 385 -38.66 35.48 35.89
N VAL A 386 -39.20 34.29 36.11
CA VAL A 386 -40.65 34.12 36.35
C VAL A 386 -40.91 34.55 37.80
N ARG A 387 -41.34 35.80 37.97
CA ARG A 387 -41.99 36.25 39.21
C ARG A 387 -43.44 35.83 39.15
N ARG A 388 -43.85 35.05 40.15
CA ARG A 388 -45.24 34.83 40.55
C ARG A 388 -45.99 36.16 40.66
N ARG A 389 -47.20 36.21 40.10
CA ARG A 389 -48.40 36.71 40.75
C ARG A 389 -49.62 36.07 40.11
#